data_AF-C3YC51-F1
#
_entry.id   AF-C3YC51-F1
#
_cell.length_a   1.000
_cell.length_b   1.000
_cell.length_c   1.000
_cell.angle_alpha   90.00
_cell.angle_beta   90.00
_cell.angle_gamma   90.00
#
_symmetry.space_group_name_H-M   'P 1'
#
loop_
_entity.id
_entity.type
_entity.pdbx_description
1 polymer ?
#
loop_
_entity_poly.entity_id
_entity_poly.type
_entity_poly.pdbx_seq_one_letter_code
_entity_poly.pdbx_strand_id
1 'polypeptide(L)'
;MTRDTCGYSFIQTSASLPAPEMQAIWPETAGLCLVCSEFTWQGVDVAANQDFDEERGESDLETFQMEIDKESGKWSIRTNNDKFWTLKTGGNSGLQATGSQSASPDAQFEIHWLGRQIAFQASNGRFVATKLNGQLAATADEISDACKFTFKLVNRPLLVLRGPHGFVAVGKGERLECHHADYGIFEMINNDGAYQLKGQDGKFWKMEGENNVAMSSEGGTDFLIELREHSKFCIRAPNDKYLRGEQNGQFRATGTEVNKETLWEY
;
A
#
# COMPACT_ATOMS: atom_id res chain seq x y z
N MET A 1 -38.70 14.34 21.13
CA MET A 1 -37.27 14.56 20.82
C MET A 1 -36.66 13.20 20.59
N THR A 2 -36.74 12.76 19.35
CA THR A 2 -36.23 11.49 18.84
C THR A 2 -35.79 11.86 17.43
N ARG A 3 -34.50 11.75 17.14
CA ARG A 3 -33.98 11.90 15.78
C ARG A 3 -33.58 10.53 15.30
N ASP A 4 -34.37 10.07 14.34
CA ASP A 4 -34.17 8.91 13.51
C ASP A 4 -32.82 8.97 12.80
N THR A 5 -32.05 7.88 12.92
CA THR A 5 -30.93 7.56 12.05
C THR A 5 -31.49 6.98 10.75
N CYS A 6 -31.37 7.74 9.67
CA CYS A 6 -31.64 7.26 8.32
C CYS A 6 -30.32 6.75 7.72
N GLY A 7 -30.26 5.44 7.47
CA GLY A 7 -29.20 4.83 6.68
C GLY A 7 -29.33 5.20 5.20
N TYR A 8 -28.19 5.34 4.53
CA TYR A 8 -28.14 5.39 3.08
C TYR A 8 -27.22 4.27 2.59
N SER A 9 -27.87 3.20 2.11
CA SER A 9 -27.31 2.31 1.10
C SER A 9 -27.38 3.04 -0.24
N PHE A 10 -26.28 3.01 -1.01
CA PHE A 10 -26.32 3.33 -2.43
C PHE A 10 -25.72 2.18 -3.23
N ILE A 11 -26.61 1.40 -3.82
CA ILE A 11 -26.36 0.72 -5.09
C ILE A 11 -26.59 1.79 -6.16
N GLN A 12 -25.59 2.15 -6.96
CA GLN A 12 -25.90 2.75 -8.26
C GLN A 12 -24.87 2.49 -9.37
N THR A 13 -25.49 2.20 -10.50
CA THR A 13 -25.04 1.87 -11.84
C THR A 13 -24.27 2.98 -12.55
N SER A 14 -23.48 2.54 -13.53
CA SER A 14 -22.82 3.29 -14.61
C SER A 14 -23.38 4.69 -14.91
N ALA A 15 -22.62 5.73 -14.56
CA ALA A 15 -22.66 7.02 -15.20
C ALA A 15 -21.28 7.69 -15.06
N SER A 16 -20.79 8.26 -16.16
CA SER A 16 -19.57 9.06 -16.23
C SER A 16 -19.56 10.17 -15.16
N LEU A 17 -18.60 10.12 -14.24
CA LEU A 17 -18.44 11.13 -13.19
C LEU A 17 -17.79 12.42 -13.76
N PRO A 18 -18.30 13.62 -13.43
CA PRO A 18 -17.73 14.89 -13.88
C PRO A 18 -16.49 15.30 -13.06
N ALA A 19 -15.64 16.11 -13.68
CA ALA A 19 -14.31 16.53 -13.22
C ALA A 19 -14.15 17.16 -11.81
N PRO A 20 -15.17 17.70 -11.10
CA PRO A 20 -14.93 18.26 -9.76
C PRO A 20 -14.63 17.24 -8.66
N GLU A 21 -14.87 15.93 -8.88
CA GLU A 21 -14.53 14.87 -7.91
C GLU A 21 -13.04 14.47 -7.93
N MET A 22 -12.20 15.04 -8.82
CA MET A 22 -10.76 14.70 -8.89
C MET A 22 -9.97 15.07 -7.62
N GLN A 23 -10.44 16.01 -6.79
CA GLN A 23 -9.80 16.31 -5.50
C GLN A 23 -9.97 15.17 -4.46
N ALA A 24 -10.92 14.26 -4.67
CA ALA A 24 -11.08 13.08 -3.81
C ALA A 24 -10.13 11.93 -4.19
N ILE A 25 -9.57 11.94 -5.41
CA ILE A 25 -8.68 10.89 -5.91
C ILE A 25 -7.22 11.18 -5.53
N TRP A 26 -6.87 12.46 -5.36
CA TRP A 26 -5.52 12.89 -4.98
C TRP A 26 -5.55 13.75 -3.72
N PRO A 27 -5.75 13.17 -2.52
CA PRO A 27 -5.45 13.92 -1.30
C PRO A 27 -3.95 14.25 -1.29
N GLU A 28 -3.61 15.52 -1.09
CA GLU A 28 -2.21 16.02 -0.97
C GLU A 28 -1.41 15.28 0.11
N THR A 29 -2.10 14.58 0.99
CA THR A 29 -1.57 13.54 1.87
C THR A 29 -1.98 12.18 1.30
N ALA A 30 -1.10 11.53 0.55
CA ALA A 30 -1.23 10.10 0.25
C ALA A 30 -1.04 9.33 1.56
N GLY A 31 -2.08 9.35 2.40
CA GLY A 31 -2.11 8.68 3.68
C GLY A 31 -2.29 7.21 3.43
N LEU A 32 -1.19 6.51 3.23
CA LEU A 32 -1.20 5.12 2.84
C LEU A 32 -1.68 4.28 4.01
N CYS A 33 -2.84 3.62 3.88
CA CYS A 33 -3.33 2.80 4.96
C CYS A 33 -2.63 1.43 4.95
N LEU A 34 -2.05 1.06 6.09
CA LEU A 34 -1.64 -0.30 6.41
C LEU A 34 -2.77 -0.98 7.18
N VAL A 35 -3.28 -2.07 6.63
CA VAL A 35 -3.99 -3.09 7.40
C VAL A 35 -3.05 -4.28 7.50
N CYS A 36 -2.54 -4.53 8.70
CA CYS A 36 -2.11 -5.87 9.05
C CYS A 36 -3.32 -6.51 9.71
N SER A 37 -3.74 -7.66 9.21
CA SER A 37 -4.62 -8.53 9.99
C SER A 37 -4.00 -8.63 11.39
N GLU A 38 -4.78 -8.18 12.38
CA GLU A 38 -4.52 -8.20 13.81
C GLU A 38 -4.16 -6.90 14.55
N PHE A 39 -3.86 -5.74 13.96
CA PHE A 39 -3.43 -4.60 14.81
C PHE A 39 -4.53 -3.90 15.63
N THR A 40 -4.57 -4.08 16.96
CA THR A 40 -5.23 -3.11 17.86
C THR A 40 -4.36 -2.60 18.99
N TRP A 41 -4.75 -1.41 19.43
CA TRP A 41 -4.31 -0.78 20.66
C TRP A 41 -5.12 -1.36 21.84
N GLN A 42 -4.46 -2.02 22.79
CA GLN A 42 -5.02 -2.34 24.10
C GLN A 42 -4.33 -1.45 25.15
N GLY A 43 -4.76 -0.20 25.29
CA GLY A 43 -3.93 0.77 26.02
C GLY A 43 -2.67 1.12 25.20
N VAL A 44 -1.72 1.86 25.75
CA VAL A 44 -0.61 2.56 25.06
C VAL A 44 0.19 1.76 24.00
N ASP A 45 0.27 0.44 24.12
CA ASP A 45 1.11 -0.43 23.31
C ASP A 45 0.42 -0.90 22.00
N VAL A 46 1.20 -1.08 20.94
CA VAL A 46 0.72 -1.63 19.66
C VAL A 46 0.74 -3.16 19.73
N ALA A 47 -0.37 -3.83 19.38
CA ALA A 47 -0.48 -5.28 19.40
C ALA A 47 -1.19 -5.84 18.17
N ALA A 48 -0.73 -6.99 17.66
CA ALA A 48 -1.39 -7.83 16.68
C ALA A 48 -2.22 -8.91 17.44
N ASN A 49 -3.51 -8.68 17.67
CA ASN A 49 -4.42 -9.61 18.36
C ASN A 49 -5.90 -9.61 17.91
N GLN A 50 -6.28 -8.95 16.80
CA GLN A 50 -7.66 -8.99 16.30
C GLN A 50 -7.86 -10.00 15.18
N ASP A 51 -8.80 -10.91 15.37
CA ASP A 51 -9.26 -11.77 14.27
C ASP A 51 -9.89 -10.87 13.18
N PHE A 52 -9.34 -10.95 11.96
CA PHE A 52 -9.93 -10.30 10.80
C PHE A 52 -11.30 -10.91 10.54
N ASP A 53 -12.34 -10.09 10.66
CA ASP A 53 -13.72 -10.48 10.39
C ASP A 53 -14.14 -9.81 9.08
N GLU A 54 -14.31 -10.61 8.03
CA GLU A 54 -14.75 -10.16 6.70
C GLU A 54 -16.06 -9.37 6.75
N GLU A 55 -16.94 -9.62 7.71
CA GLU A 55 -18.20 -8.89 7.88
C GLU A 55 -18.02 -7.54 8.58
N ARG A 56 -17.04 -7.44 9.49
CA ARG A 56 -16.72 -6.20 10.21
C ARG A 56 -15.92 -5.23 9.33
N GLY A 57 -15.14 -5.76 8.39
CA GLY A 57 -14.18 -4.98 7.62
C GLY A 57 -13.08 -4.40 8.49
N GLU A 58 -12.21 -3.58 7.89
CA GLU A 58 -11.14 -2.91 8.62
C GLU A 58 -11.66 -1.66 9.33
N SER A 59 -11.39 -1.53 10.64
CA SER A 59 -11.74 -0.32 11.37
C SER A 59 -10.59 0.69 11.37
N ASP A 60 -10.91 1.91 11.77
CA ASP A 60 -9.93 3.00 11.91
C ASP A 60 -8.80 2.67 12.90
N LEU A 61 -9.00 1.69 13.80
CA LEU A 61 -8.01 1.25 14.77
C LEU A 61 -6.96 0.29 14.17
N GLU A 62 -7.32 -0.44 13.11
CA GLU A 62 -6.41 -1.30 12.35
C GLU A 62 -5.83 -0.60 11.11
N THR A 63 -6.16 0.69 10.92
CA THR A 63 -5.83 1.50 9.74
C THR A 63 -4.76 2.53 10.11
N PHE A 64 -3.58 2.44 9.49
CA PHE A 64 -2.47 3.35 9.76
C PHE A 64 -1.97 4.08 8.54
N GLN A 65 -1.81 5.39 8.61
CA GLN A 65 -1.21 6.20 7.55
C GLN A 65 0.33 6.08 7.58
N MET A 66 0.92 5.62 6.49
CA MET A 66 2.38 5.57 6.33
C MET A 66 2.92 6.82 5.64
N GLU A 67 3.92 7.44 6.24
CA GLU A 67 4.54 8.68 5.78
C GLU A 67 6.04 8.47 5.59
N ILE A 68 6.57 8.77 4.41
CA ILE A 68 8.01 8.71 4.15
C ILE A 68 8.66 10.06 4.40
N ASP A 69 9.71 10.05 5.23
CA ASP A 69 10.56 11.20 5.42
C ASP A 69 11.57 11.30 4.25
N LYS A 70 11.56 12.44 3.56
CA LYS A 70 12.36 12.63 2.33
C LYS A 70 13.85 12.69 2.59
N GLU A 71 14.26 13.09 3.80
CA GLU A 71 15.68 13.24 4.15
C GLU A 71 16.31 11.91 4.54
N SER A 72 15.63 11.14 5.40
CA SER A 72 16.13 9.85 5.87
C SER A 72 15.74 8.66 4.99
N GLY A 73 14.69 8.80 4.16
CA GLY A 73 14.08 7.69 3.41
C GLY A 73 13.33 6.68 4.28
N LYS A 74 13.10 7.00 5.57
CA LYS A 74 12.43 6.13 6.54
C LYS A 74 10.95 6.45 6.65
N TRP A 75 10.20 5.48 7.15
CA TRP A 75 8.76 5.52 7.26
C TRP A 75 8.29 5.76 8.69
N SER A 76 7.31 6.62 8.85
CA SER A 76 6.54 6.78 10.08
C SER A 76 5.14 6.23 9.88
N ILE A 77 4.58 5.64 10.94
CA ILE A 77 3.28 4.98 10.92
C ILE A 77 2.35 5.76 11.85
N ARG A 78 1.42 6.52 11.27
CA ARG A 78 0.45 7.38 11.95
C ARG A 78 -0.85 6.63 12.20
N THR A 79 -1.41 6.79 13.39
CA THR A 79 -2.71 6.25 13.81
C THR A 79 -3.83 7.25 13.53
N ASN A 80 -5.08 6.78 13.65
CA ASN A 80 -6.29 7.62 13.54
C ASN A 80 -6.41 8.74 14.59
N ASN A 81 -5.62 8.70 15.67
CA ASN A 81 -5.58 9.73 16.71
C ASN A 81 -4.40 10.70 16.55
N ASP A 82 -3.82 10.78 15.35
CA ASP A 82 -2.68 11.66 15.02
C ASP A 82 -1.46 11.42 15.91
N LYS A 83 -1.27 10.16 16.30
CA LYS A 83 -0.06 9.69 16.98
C LYS A 83 0.72 8.77 16.08
N PHE A 84 2.02 8.68 16.33
CA PHE A 84 2.90 7.82 15.57
C PHE A 84 3.30 6.61 16.40
N TRP A 85 3.51 5.49 15.72
CA TRP A 85 4.29 4.39 16.28
C TRP A 85 5.65 4.94 16.70
N THR A 86 6.06 4.64 17.92
CA THR A 86 7.34 5.04 18.46
C THR A 86 7.93 3.89 19.27
N LEU A 87 9.22 3.66 19.08
CA LEU A 87 9.99 2.75 19.92
C LEU A 87 10.13 3.35 21.31
N LYS A 88 9.79 2.57 22.33
CA LYS A 88 10.02 2.99 23.71
C LYS A 88 11.51 2.92 24.06
N THR A 89 12.13 4.07 24.29
CA THR A 89 13.51 4.18 24.77
C THR A 89 13.59 3.76 26.25
N GLY A 90 14.42 2.76 26.57
CA GLY A 90 14.57 2.22 27.93
C GLY A 90 13.45 1.25 28.34
N GLY A 91 13.76 -0.04 28.36
CA GLY A 91 12.82 -1.13 28.68
C GLY A 91 12.86 -2.27 27.66
N ASN A 92 11.73 -2.97 27.47
CA ASN A 92 11.61 -4.17 26.63
C ASN A 92 11.51 -3.89 25.11
N SER A 93 12.01 -2.75 24.64
CA SER A 93 11.94 -2.29 23.23
C SER A 93 10.55 -2.38 22.60
N GLY A 94 9.49 -2.14 23.38
CA GLY A 94 8.11 -2.19 22.91
C GLY A 94 7.75 -1.02 21.99
N LEU A 95 6.83 -1.25 21.05
CA LEU A 95 6.25 -0.18 20.24
C LEU A 95 4.99 0.40 20.88
N GLN A 96 4.89 1.72 20.87
CA GLN A 96 3.78 2.47 21.44
C GLN A 96 3.20 3.43 20.41
N ALA A 97 1.89 3.71 20.48
CA ALA A 97 1.21 4.66 19.60
C ALA A 97 1.09 6.05 20.26
N THR A 98 2.20 6.61 20.73
CA THR A 98 2.23 7.88 21.49
C THR A 98 3.17 8.93 20.90
N GLY A 99 3.90 8.57 19.83
CA GLY A 99 4.79 9.49 19.12
C GLY A 99 4.02 10.72 18.67
N SER A 100 4.60 11.91 18.88
CA SER A 100 3.96 13.18 18.51
C SER A 100 4.67 13.88 17.34
N GLN A 101 5.79 13.33 16.85
CA GLN A 101 6.58 13.87 15.75
C GLN A 101 7.05 12.71 14.86
N SER A 102 6.75 12.76 13.56
CA SER A 102 7.15 11.74 12.59
C SER A 102 8.67 11.71 12.38
N ALA A 103 9.32 12.88 12.37
CA ALA A 103 10.77 12.99 12.19
C ALA A 103 11.60 12.49 13.39
N SER A 104 10.97 12.10 14.51
CA SER A 104 11.69 11.54 15.65
C SER A 104 12.34 10.21 15.26
N PRO A 105 13.63 9.97 15.58
CA PRO A 105 14.31 8.73 15.23
C PRO A 105 13.54 7.48 15.69
N ASP A 106 12.98 7.50 16.90
CA ASP A 106 12.21 6.39 17.46
C ASP A 106 10.85 6.16 16.78
N ALA A 107 10.37 7.12 15.99
CA ALA A 107 9.15 7.02 15.18
C ALA A 107 9.42 6.75 13.69
N GLN A 108 10.67 6.45 13.34
CA GLN A 108 11.10 6.13 11.99
C GLN A 108 11.53 4.67 11.88
N PHE A 109 11.03 4.02 10.83
CA PHE A 109 11.23 2.61 10.53
C PHE A 109 11.73 2.43 9.11
N GLU A 110 12.61 1.48 8.91
CA GLU A 110 12.96 0.99 7.57
C GLU A 110 12.05 -0.18 7.20
N ILE A 111 11.59 -0.21 5.95
CA ILE A 111 10.71 -1.27 5.44
C ILE A 111 11.51 -2.20 4.55
N HIS A 112 11.48 -3.48 4.91
CA HIS A 112 12.03 -4.56 4.12
C HIS A 112 10.90 -5.26 3.38
N TRP A 113 10.93 -5.22 2.05
CA TRP A 113 9.94 -5.88 1.18
C TRP A 113 10.32 -7.34 0.96
N LEU A 114 9.46 -8.27 1.39
CA LEU A 114 9.71 -9.72 1.43
C LEU A 114 8.67 -10.47 0.58
N GLY A 115 8.50 -10.02 -0.66
CA GLY A 115 7.45 -10.54 -1.54
C GLY A 115 6.07 -10.05 -1.11
N ARG A 116 5.21 -10.96 -0.65
CA ARG A 116 3.85 -10.67 -0.17
C ARG A 116 3.81 -10.06 1.24
N GLN A 117 4.94 -10.09 1.94
CA GLN A 117 5.05 -9.65 3.32
C GLN A 117 6.08 -8.54 3.44
N ILE A 118 6.06 -7.85 4.57
CA ILE A 118 7.04 -6.82 4.92
C ILE A 118 7.60 -7.08 6.31
N ALA A 119 8.76 -6.53 6.60
CA ALA A 119 9.30 -6.42 7.95
C ALA A 119 9.70 -4.97 8.23
N PHE A 120 9.54 -4.55 9.49
CA PHE A 120 9.94 -3.24 9.95
C PHE A 120 11.22 -3.34 10.77
N GLN A 121 12.20 -2.48 10.49
CA GLN A 121 13.39 -2.32 11.30
C GLN A 121 13.32 -0.97 12.02
N ALA A 122 13.45 -0.97 13.34
CA ALA A 122 13.35 0.22 14.17
C ALA A 122 14.70 0.95 14.32
N SER A 123 14.67 2.11 14.98
CA SER A 123 15.85 2.97 15.23
C SER A 123 17.00 2.29 15.96
N ASN A 124 16.72 1.25 16.76
CA ASN A 124 17.71 0.46 17.48
C ASN A 124 18.41 -0.60 16.61
N GLY A 125 18.11 -0.66 15.30
CA GLY A 125 18.68 -1.61 14.35
C GLY A 125 18.04 -2.99 14.37
N ARG A 126 17.02 -3.23 15.20
CA ARG A 126 16.33 -4.52 15.34
C ARG A 126 15.01 -4.54 14.58
N PHE A 127 14.61 -5.74 14.18
CA PHE A 127 13.33 -6.00 13.56
C PHE A 127 12.20 -6.04 14.60
N VAL A 128 11.08 -5.46 14.21
CA VAL A 128 9.82 -5.49 14.95
C VAL A 128 9.24 -6.89 14.85
N ALA A 129 8.98 -7.51 15.99
CA ALA A 129 8.40 -8.84 16.10
C ALA A 129 7.14 -8.82 16.96
N THR A 130 6.19 -9.68 16.60
CA THR A 130 5.01 -9.98 17.42
C THR A 130 5.39 -10.92 18.56
N LYS A 131 5.14 -10.49 19.79
CA LYS A 131 5.32 -11.32 21.00
C LYS A 131 4.15 -12.30 21.16
N LEU A 132 4.33 -13.31 22.01
CA LEU A 132 3.28 -14.30 22.34
C LEU A 132 1.99 -13.67 22.89
N ASN A 133 2.05 -12.47 23.46
CA ASN A 133 0.89 -11.73 23.96
C ASN A 133 0.31 -10.75 22.90
N GLY A 134 0.72 -10.87 21.64
CA GLY A 134 0.34 -9.99 20.54
C GLY A 134 1.10 -8.67 20.48
N GLN A 135 1.80 -8.24 21.54
CA GLN A 135 2.48 -6.94 21.54
C GLN A 135 3.65 -6.89 20.55
N LEU A 136 3.82 -5.75 19.91
CA LEU A 136 4.97 -5.50 19.05
C LEU A 136 6.19 -5.00 19.83
N ALA A 137 7.36 -5.52 19.46
CA ALA A 137 8.63 -5.02 19.99
C ALA A 137 9.79 -5.18 18.99
N ALA A 138 10.69 -4.20 18.97
CA ALA A 138 11.92 -4.25 18.18
C ALA A 138 13.02 -5.02 18.93
N THR A 139 12.88 -6.35 18.94
CA THR A 139 13.76 -7.27 19.70
C THR A 139 14.52 -8.26 18.84
N ALA A 140 14.12 -8.47 17.58
CA ALA A 140 14.73 -9.48 16.73
C ALA A 140 15.96 -8.93 16.00
N ASP A 141 17.08 -9.66 16.03
CA ASP A 141 18.29 -9.28 15.29
C ASP A 141 18.24 -9.73 13.82
N GLU A 142 17.38 -10.70 13.49
CA GLU A 142 17.15 -11.22 12.14
C GLU A 142 15.63 -11.34 11.83
N ILE A 143 15.27 -11.32 10.56
CA ILE A 143 13.88 -11.49 10.11
C ILE A 143 13.46 -12.95 10.30
N SER A 144 12.55 -13.17 11.25
CA SER A 144 11.88 -14.45 11.48
C SER A 144 10.39 -14.35 11.10
N ASP A 145 9.64 -15.45 11.18
CA ASP A 145 8.20 -15.43 10.87
C ASP A 145 7.42 -14.47 11.78
N ALA A 146 7.83 -14.28 13.03
CA ALA A 146 7.23 -13.30 13.94
C ALA A 146 7.46 -11.84 13.52
N CYS A 147 8.35 -11.59 12.57
CA CYS A 147 8.67 -10.25 12.04
C CYS A 147 7.96 -9.94 10.71
N LYS A 148 7.22 -10.90 10.15
CA LYS A 148 6.59 -10.77 8.84
C LYS A 148 5.16 -10.30 9.01
N PHE A 149 4.84 -9.19 8.37
CA PHE A 149 3.51 -8.58 8.37
C PHE A 149 2.96 -8.56 6.95
N THR A 150 1.66 -8.81 6.80
CA THR A 150 1.00 -8.65 5.49
C THR A 150 0.63 -7.18 5.31
N PHE A 151 0.99 -6.63 4.15
CA PHE A 151 0.70 -5.25 3.79
C PHE A 151 -0.52 -5.18 2.87
N LYS A 152 -1.55 -4.44 3.31
CA LYS A 152 -2.73 -4.14 2.50
C LYS A 152 -2.98 -2.63 2.40
N LEU A 153 -3.09 -2.14 1.17
CA LEU A 153 -3.43 -0.77 0.78
C LEU A 153 -4.95 -0.65 0.64
N VAL A 154 -5.63 -0.05 1.63
CA VAL A 154 -7.10 0.03 1.62
C VAL A 154 -7.66 1.35 1.09
N ASN A 155 -6.87 2.42 1.07
CA ASN A 155 -7.31 3.73 0.59
C ASN A 155 -7.12 3.94 -0.93
N ARG A 156 -6.93 2.84 -1.68
CA ARG A 156 -6.84 2.81 -3.15
C ARG A 156 -7.59 1.61 -3.74
N PRO A 157 -8.92 1.52 -3.58
CA PRO A 157 -9.70 0.50 -4.29
C PRO A 157 -9.69 0.74 -5.81
N LEU A 158 -9.51 1.99 -6.23
CA LEU A 158 -9.28 2.39 -7.61
C LEU A 158 -7.89 3.02 -7.74
N LEU A 159 -7.20 2.66 -8.81
CA LEU A 159 -5.84 3.06 -9.08
C LEU A 159 -5.75 3.77 -10.43
N VAL A 160 -5.10 4.92 -10.41
CA VAL A 160 -4.64 5.66 -11.58
C VAL A 160 -3.13 5.75 -11.47
N LEU A 161 -2.42 5.45 -12.56
CA LEU A 161 -0.96 5.47 -12.57
C LEU A 161 -0.44 6.53 -13.52
N ARG A 162 0.48 7.35 -13.02
CA ARG A 162 1.22 8.32 -13.83
C ARG A 162 2.72 8.06 -13.74
N GLY A 163 3.35 7.94 -14.91
CA GLY A 163 4.79 7.81 -15.05
C GLY A 163 5.41 9.07 -15.68
N PRO A 164 6.71 9.04 -16.00
CA PRO A 164 7.42 10.16 -16.61
C PRO A 164 6.95 10.51 -18.03
N HIS A 165 6.23 9.59 -18.69
CA HIS A 165 5.81 9.73 -20.09
C HIS A 165 4.31 10.02 -20.26
N GLY A 166 3.52 9.97 -19.18
CA GLY A 166 2.07 10.11 -19.24
C GLY A 166 1.37 9.17 -18.27
N PHE A 167 0.08 8.97 -18.48
CA PHE A 167 -0.71 8.02 -17.72
C PHE A 167 -0.61 6.61 -18.31
N VAL A 168 -0.79 5.62 -17.44
CA VAL A 168 -0.98 4.23 -17.84
C VAL A 168 -2.43 4.01 -18.21
N ALA A 169 -2.67 3.50 -19.41
CA ALA A 169 -4.00 3.14 -19.89
C ALA A 169 -3.92 1.93 -20.83
N VAL A 170 -5.08 1.38 -21.16
CA VAL A 170 -5.20 0.31 -22.15
C VAL A 170 -5.09 0.93 -23.55
N GLY A 171 -4.03 0.55 -24.27
CA GLY A 171 -3.75 0.94 -25.64
C GLY A 171 -4.42 0.02 -26.66
N LYS A 172 -3.85 -0.03 -27.87
CA LYS A 172 -4.40 -0.88 -28.93
C LYS A 172 -4.08 -2.35 -28.69
N GLY A 173 -5.08 -3.21 -28.92
CA GLY A 173 -4.92 -4.66 -28.79
C GLY A 173 -4.66 -5.12 -27.35
N GLU A 174 -5.35 -4.51 -26.38
CA GLU A 174 -5.33 -4.90 -24.96
C GLU A 174 -3.98 -4.69 -24.25
N ARG A 175 -2.99 -4.12 -24.91
CA ARG A 175 -1.68 -3.83 -24.30
C ARG A 175 -1.77 -2.61 -23.40
N LEU A 176 -1.06 -2.64 -22.28
CA LEU A 176 -0.90 -1.46 -21.45
C LEU A 176 0.22 -0.57 -22.01
N GLU A 177 -0.04 0.73 -22.02
CA GLU A 177 0.88 1.75 -22.52
C GLU A 177 0.96 2.91 -21.51
N CYS A 178 2.12 3.57 -21.39
CA CYS A 178 2.40 4.55 -20.34
C CYS A 178 2.63 5.99 -20.84
N HIS A 179 2.06 6.33 -22.00
CA HIS A 179 2.24 7.65 -22.64
C HIS A 179 0.92 8.35 -22.97
N HIS A 180 -0.18 7.90 -22.36
CA HIS A 180 -1.50 8.47 -22.63
C HIS A 180 -1.65 9.83 -21.94
N ALA A 181 -2.37 10.73 -22.61
CA ALA A 181 -2.80 12.00 -22.02
C ALA A 181 -3.96 11.81 -21.04
N ASP A 182 -4.86 10.86 -21.36
CA ASP A 182 -5.97 10.45 -20.50
C ASP A 182 -5.56 9.27 -19.61
N TYR A 183 -6.13 9.21 -18.41
CA TYR A 183 -5.82 8.18 -17.43
C TYR A 183 -6.66 6.91 -17.58
N GLY A 184 -6.03 5.75 -17.38
CA GLY A 184 -6.72 4.50 -17.11
C GLY A 184 -7.12 4.40 -15.64
N ILE A 185 -8.28 3.79 -15.37
CA ILE A 185 -8.73 3.47 -14.01
C ILE A 185 -8.73 1.95 -13.85
N PHE A 186 -8.09 1.46 -12.79
CA PHE A 186 -7.98 0.03 -12.49
C PHE A 186 -8.46 -0.25 -11.07
N GLU A 187 -9.32 -1.25 -10.89
CA GLU A 187 -9.72 -1.77 -9.57
C GLU A 187 -8.55 -2.57 -8.98
N MET A 188 -8.14 -2.26 -7.75
CA MET A 188 -7.12 -3.00 -7.00
C MET A 188 -7.79 -4.05 -6.12
N ILE A 189 -7.54 -5.31 -6.42
CA ILE A 189 -8.08 -6.44 -5.66
C ILE A 189 -6.93 -7.07 -4.88
N ASN A 190 -6.96 -6.91 -3.55
CA ASN A 190 -5.97 -7.52 -2.68
C ASN A 190 -6.13 -9.05 -2.69
N ASN A 191 -5.00 -9.74 -2.78
CA ASN A 191 -4.89 -11.19 -2.75
C ASN A 191 -3.66 -11.53 -1.89
N ASP A 192 -3.84 -11.58 -0.57
CA ASP A 192 -2.81 -11.95 0.42
C ASP A 192 -1.46 -11.25 0.18
N GLY A 193 -1.45 -9.93 0.37
CA GLY A 193 -0.26 -9.07 0.20
C GLY A 193 0.15 -8.77 -1.25
N ALA A 194 -0.46 -9.43 -2.24
CA ALA A 194 -0.35 -9.06 -3.64
C ALA A 194 -1.65 -8.42 -4.15
N TYR A 195 -1.62 -7.90 -5.38
CA TYR A 195 -2.76 -7.23 -6.01
C TYR A 195 -2.97 -7.72 -7.41
N GLN A 196 -4.23 -8.01 -7.72
CA GLN A 196 -4.72 -8.14 -9.09
C GLN A 196 -5.34 -6.82 -9.51
N LEU A 197 -5.02 -6.38 -10.73
CA LEU A 197 -5.49 -5.11 -11.28
C LEU A 197 -6.52 -5.40 -12.36
N LYS A 198 -7.71 -4.84 -12.21
CA LYS A 198 -8.84 -5.10 -13.11
C LYS A 198 -9.30 -3.82 -13.80
N GLY A 199 -9.42 -3.86 -15.11
CA GLY A 199 -9.94 -2.77 -15.92
C GLY A 199 -11.45 -2.63 -15.80
N GLN A 200 -11.97 -1.49 -16.24
CA GLN A 200 -13.41 -1.21 -16.23
C GLN A 200 -14.23 -2.16 -17.12
N ASP A 201 -13.59 -2.81 -18.08
CA ASP A 201 -14.20 -3.83 -18.94
C ASP A 201 -14.28 -5.22 -18.29
N GLY A 202 -13.80 -5.35 -17.04
CA GLY A 202 -13.78 -6.60 -16.28
C GLY A 202 -12.58 -7.50 -16.54
N LYS A 203 -11.69 -7.14 -17.47
CA LYS A 203 -10.45 -7.88 -17.72
C LYS A 203 -9.40 -7.52 -16.68
N PHE A 204 -8.43 -8.41 -16.49
CA PHE A 204 -7.35 -8.24 -15.53
C PHE A 204 -6.02 -8.03 -16.23
N TRP A 205 -5.12 -7.30 -15.57
CA TRP A 205 -3.71 -7.28 -15.95
C TRP A 205 -3.14 -8.69 -15.83
N LYS A 206 -2.55 -9.17 -16.91
CA LYS A 206 -1.94 -10.50 -16.99
C LYS A 206 -0.57 -10.40 -17.64
N MET A 207 0.40 -11.11 -17.07
CA MET A 207 1.70 -11.28 -17.71
C MET A 207 1.57 -12.16 -18.95
N GLU A 208 2.01 -11.64 -20.10
CA GLU A 208 2.09 -12.35 -21.37
C GLU A 208 3.55 -12.65 -21.73
N GLY A 209 3.92 -13.92 -21.64
CA GLY A 209 5.32 -14.32 -21.75
C GLY A 209 6.15 -13.82 -20.58
N GLU A 210 7.42 -13.48 -20.82
CA GLU A 210 8.35 -13.16 -19.73
C GLU A 210 8.20 -11.73 -19.17
N ASN A 211 7.89 -10.75 -20.03
CA ASN A 211 8.02 -9.32 -19.67
C ASN A 211 6.83 -8.44 -20.07
N ASN A 212 5.87 -8.92 -20.87
CA ASN A 212 4.75 -8.08 -21.31
C ASN A 212 3.58 -8.16 -20.32
N VAL A 213 2.80 -7.08 -20.25
CA VAL A 213 1.53 -7.04 -19.52
C VAL A 213 0.43 -6.61 -20.48
N ALA A 214 -0.69 -7.31 -20.45
CA ALA A 214 -1.88 -7.01 -21.24
C ALA A 214 -3.16 -7.29 -20.43
N MET A 215 -4.30 -6.81 -20.92
CA MET A 215 -5.61 -7.11 -20.37
C MET A 215 -6.08 -8.50 -20.81
N SER A 216 -6.57 -9.31 -19.88
CA SER A 216 -7.03 -10.68 -20.12
C SER A 216 -8.33 -10.99 -19.37
N SER A 217 -9.22 -11.76 -20.01
CA SER A 217 -10.43 -12.29 -19.37
C SER A 217 -10.18 -13.59 -18.59
N GLU A 218 -8.99 -14.17 -18.66
CA GLU A 218 -8.64 -15.47 -18.07
C GLU A 218 -7.89 -15.33 -16.74
N GLY A 219 -8.42 -14.49 -15.84
CA GLY A 219 -7.83 -14.21 -14.53
C GLY A 219 -6.66 -13.23 -14.55
N GLY A 220 -6.32 -12.70 -13.37
CA GLY A 220 -5.26 -11.71 -13.18
C GLY A 220 -3.93 -12.31 -12.75
N THR A 221 -2.86 -11.56 -13.02
CA THR A 221 -1.56 -11.80 -12.40
C THR A 221 -1.45 -11.03 -11.08
N ASP A 222 -0.86 -11.67 -10.08
CA ASP A 222 -0.53 -11.04 -8.82
C ASP A 222 0.72 -10.16 -8.97
N PHE A 223 0.58 -8.88 -8.66
CA PHE A 223 1.66 -7.91 -8.59
C PHE A 223 1.90 -7.47 -7.15
N LEU A 224 3.14 -7.16 -6.81
CA LEU A 224 3.51 -6.65 -5.48
C LEU A 224 3.68 -5.13 -5.57
N ILE A 225 3.15 -4.41 -4.58
CA ILE A 225 3.26 -2.96 -4.48
C ILE A 225 4.31 -2.64 -3.43
N GLU A 226 5.35 -1.91 -3.84
CA GLU A 226 6.43 -1.50 -2.96
C GLU A 226 6.52 0.02 -2.93
N LEU A 227 6.23 0.60 -1.78
CA LEU A 227 6.25 2.03 -1.58
C LEU A 227 7.68 2.52 -1.47
N ARG A 228 8.01 3.54 -2.26
CA ARG A 228 9.40 4.00 -2.40
C ARG A 228 9.56 5.50 -2.19
N GLU A 229 8.58 6.30 -2.60
CA GLU A 229 8.60 7.76 -2.42
C GLU A 229 7.23 8.29 -1.98
N HIS A 230 7.18 9.56 -1.61
CA HIS A 230 5.93 10.24 -1.33
C HIS A 230 5.01 10.19 -2.57
N SER A 231 3.84 9.60 -2.40
CA SER A 231 2.85 9.38 -3.47
C SER A 231 3.38 8.56 -4.67
N LYS A 232 4.46 7.78 -4.51
CA LYS A 232 4.91 6.86 -5.56
C LYS A 232 5.32 5.48 -5.06
N PHE A 233 5.06 4.48 -5.89
CA PHE A 233 5.48 3.11 -5.64
C PHE A 233 6.06 2.46 -6.88
N CYS A 234 6.74 1.34 -6.67
CA CYS A 234 7.08 0.39 -7.71
C CYS A 234 6.04 -0.73 -7.73
N ILE A 235 5.80 -1.29 -8.92
CA ILE A 235 4.98 -2.49 -9.11
C ILE A 235 5.92 -3.61 -9.52
N ARG A 236 6.10 -4.63 -8.68
CA ARG A 236 6.93 -5.80 -8.98
C ARG A 236 6.08 -6.92 -9.54
N ALA A 237 6.50 -7.47 -10.68
CA ALA A 237 5.83 -8.58 -11.34
C ALA A 237 6.40 -9.94 -10.89
N PRO A 238 5.74 -11.08 -11.19
CA PRO A 238 6.21 -12.42 -10.81
C PRO A 238 7.58 -12.82 -11.37
N ASN A 239 8.08 -12.10 -12.38
CA ASN A 239 9.42 -12.32 -12.93
C ASN A 239 10.52 -11.59 -12.14
N ASP A 240 10.21 -11.09 -10.94
CA ASP A 240 11.11 -10.38 -10.03
C ASP A 240 11.66 -9.05 -10.58
N LYS A 241 11.00 -8.49 -11.60
CA LYS A 241 11.30 -7.17 -12.17
C LYS A 241 10.17 -6.19 -11.90
N TYR A 242 10.51 -4.90 -11.85
CA TYR A 242 9.54 -3.83 -11.78
C TYR A 242 8.92 -3.53 -13.13
N LEU A 243 7.65 -3.14 -13.12
CA LEU A 243 7.00 -2.54 -14.28
C LEU A 243 7.67 -1.21 -14.59
N ARG A 244 8.20 -1.12 -15.80
CA ARG A 244 8.98 -0.02 -16.33
C ARG A 244 8.23 0.61 -17.51
N GLY A 245 8.13 1.93 -17.48
CA GLY A 245 7.67 2.74 -18.60
C GLY A 245 8.84 3.18 -19.47
N GLU A 246 8.80 2.87 -20.75
CA GLU A 246 9.80 3.30 -21.72
C GLU A 246 9.34 4.53 -22.51
N GLN A 247 10.28 5.30 -23.06
CA GLN A 247 9.99 6.52 -23.83
C GLN A 247 9.13 6.25 -25.08
N ASN A 248 9.19 5.03 -25.63
CA ASN A 248 8.35 4.60 -26.75
C ASN A 248 6.90 4.25 -26.31
N GLY A 249 6.56 4.46 -25.04
CA GLY A 249 5.24 4.19 -24.48
C GLY A 249 5.02 2.76 -23.97
N GLN A 250 6.02 1.88 -24.08
CA GLN A 250 5.90 0.50 -23.61
C GLN A 250 5.84 0.44 -22.09
N PHE A 251 4.96 -0.42 -21.59
CA PHE A 251 4.82 -0.72 -20.18
C PHE A 251 5.09 -2.21 -19.95
N ARG A 252 6.28 -2.53 -19.39
CA ARG A 252 6.80 -3.91 -19.34
C ARG A 252 7.53 -4.21 -18.04
N ALA A 253 7.50 -5.46 -17.61
CA ALA A 253 8.22 -5.94 -16.43
C ALA A 253 9.71 -6.16 -16.73
N THR A 254 10.48 -5.08 -16.91
CA THR A 254 11.91 -5.14 -17.27
C THR A 254 12.83 -4.37 -16.32
N GLY A 255 12.26 -3.63 -15.35
CA GLY A 255 13.03 -2.82 -14.41
C GLY A 255 13.74 -3.66 -13.36
N THR A 256 15.06 -3.51 -13.21
CA THR A 256 15.86 -4.22 -12.20
C THR A 256 16.17 -3.38 -10.96
N GLU A 257 15.85 -2.09 -11.00
CA GLU A 257 16.15 -1.12 -9.95
C GLU A 257 15.02 -0.09 -9.82
N VAL A 258 15.01 0.61 -8.69
CA VAL A 258 14.09 1.71 -8.43
C VAL A 258 14.66 2.97 -9.07
N ASN A 259 13.96 3.52 -10.07
CA ASN A 259 14.32 4.76 -10.73
C ASN A 259 13.06 5.44 -11.31
N LYS A 260 13.24 6.59 -11.96
CA LYS A 260 12.12 7.39 -12.51
C LYS A 260 11.21 6.63 -13.50
N GLU A 261 11.70 5.57 -14.13
CA GLU A 261 10.96 4.78 -15.13
C GLU A 261 10.21 3.60 -14.50
N THR A 262 10.54 3.24 -13.27
CA THR A 262 9.89 2.16 -12.49
C THR A 262 9.03 2.67 -11.33
N LEU A 263 9.03 3.99 -11.10
CA LEU A 263 8.19 4.68 -10.12
C LEU A 263 6.91 5.20 -10.77
N TRP A 264 5.79 4.94 -10.10
CA TRP A 264 4.47 5.34 -10.53
C TRP A 264 3.78 6.17 -9.46
N GLU A 265 3.28 7.33 -9.84
CA GLU A 265 2.44 8.19 -9.00
C GLU A 265 0.99 7.65 -8.95
N TYR A 266 0.36 7.65 -7.76
CA TYR A 266 -0.90 6.94 -7.45
C TYR A 266 -1.91 7.67 -6.55
#